data_AF-A0AB37WC66-F1
#
_entry.id   AF-A0AB37WC66-F1
#
_cell.length_a   1.000
_cell.length_b   1.000
_cell.length_c   1.000
_cell.angle_alpha   90.00
_cell.angle_beta   90.00
_cell.angle_gamma   90.00
#
_symmetry.space_group_name_H-M   'P 1'
#
loop_
_entity.id
_entity.type
_entity.pdbx_description
1 polymer ?
#
loop_
_entity_poly.entity_id
_entity_poly.type
_entity_poly.pdbx_seq_one_letter_code
_entity_poly.pdbx_strand_id
1 'polypeptide(L)'
;MTQNAPRGDPLESYGRENRAAPKLGQPQVHDFARTVYDDEVPALKQEFLSTAEVVPQGLDPTRLTSPEPGSSGNGTNSGQKTLTAEEKDQCPFGDTRWPPPNVSISKPLHLLSEKSEKPIYYHLVYENSSPQADFWKGPLKAQATAAYAEKGIALSISKEGKGKKEMKAAKQRALEEEAPKAKMEILQAKNTKMLKELSGGPRGTIWQLDEGHLHIWKCIEVVQKVTGAVSLSADWREIFSMFGVGLKSINGDMLLVSQKAKVPT
;
A
#
# COMPACT_ATOMS: atom_id res chain seq x y z
N MET A 1 37.65 -74.52 10.77
CA MET A 1 36.71 -73.94 11.74
C MET A 1 36.51 -72.48 11.38
N THR A 2 35.34 -72.12 10.86
CA THR A 2 35.01 -70.75 10.46
C THR A 2 33.50 -70.61 10.51
N GLN A 3 32.97 -69.98 11.55
CA GLN A 3 31.55 -69.67 11.67
C GLN A 3 31.34 -68.22 12.14
N ASN A 4 30.50 -67.52 11.37
CA ASN A 4 29.59 -66.48 11.82
C ASN A 4 30.18 -65.25 12.54
N ALA A 5 30.62 -64.27 11.76
CA ALA A 5 30.48 -62.87 12.17
C ALA A 5 28.99 -62.46 12.07
N PRO A 6 28.41 -61.78 13.06
CA PRO A 6 27.02 -61.33 12.99
C PRO A 6 26.86 -60.25 11.91
N ARG A 7 25.81 -60.41 11.10
CA ARG A 7 25.46 -59.45 10.04
C ARG A 7 24.79 -58.23 10.69
N GLY A 8 25.51 -57.12 10.79
CA GLY A 8 25.00 -55.88 11.39
C GLY A 8 23.75 -55.36 10.68
N ASP A 9 22.89 -54.67 11.43
CA ASP A 9 21.64 -54.10 10.92
C ASP A 9 21.96 -52.93 9.96
N PRO A 10 21.54 -53.00 8.68
CA PRO A 10 21.81 -51.92 7.71
C PRO A 10 21.12 -50.58 8.03
N LEU A 11 20.24 -50.51 9.04
CA LEU A 11 19.52 -49.30 9.44
C LEU A 11 20.12 -48.56 10.66
N GLU A 12 21.17 -49.06 11.31
CA GLU A 12 21.69 -48.49 12.58
C GLU A 12 22.17 -47.02 12.51
N SER A 13 22.44 -46.54 11.28
CA SER A 13 22.87 -45.16 10.98
C SER A 13 21.76 -44.28 10.40
N TYR A 14 20.60 -44.84 10.03
CA TYR A 14 19.55 -44.12 9.32
C TYR A 14 18.86 -43.11 10.27
N GLY A 15 19.06 -41.82 10.02
CA GLY A 15 18.48 -40.73 10.82
C GLY A 15 19.38 -40.13 11.92
N ARG A 16 20.64 -40.60 12.08
CA ARG A 16 21.59 -39.97 13.03
C ARG A 16 22.20 -38.64 12.55
N GLU A 17 22.16 -38.37 11.24
CA GLU A 17 22.72 -37.14 10.66
C GLU A 17 21.70 -36.00 10.62
N ASN A 18 21.80 -35.07 11.57
CA ASN A 18 20.94 -33.91 11.68
C ASN A 18 21.30 -32.86 10.60
N ARG A 19 20.83 -33.05 9.36
CA ARG A 19 21.16 -32.23 8.18
C ARG A 19 20.78 -30.74 8.26
N ALA A 20 20.06 -30.32 9.30
CA ALA A 20 19.72 -28.92 9.59
C ALA A 20 20.71 -28.22 10.55
N ALA A 21 21.72 -28.91 11.07
CA ALA A 21 22.72 -28.32 11.96
C ALA A 21 23.65 -27.34 11.19
N PRO A 22 23.82 -26.09 11.64
CA PRO A 22 24.80 -25.17 11.04
C PRO A 22 26.21 -25.73 11.16
N LYS A 23 26.93 -25.83 10.04
CA LYS A 23 28.35 -26.20 10.05
C LYS A 23 29.17 -25.07 10.66
N LEU A 24 29.71 -25.27 11.85
CA LEU A 24 30.64 -24.34 12.48
C LEU A 24 31.94 -24.24 11.66
N GLY A 25 32.30 -23.03 11.23
CA GLY A 25 33.68 -22.73 10.79
C GLY A 25 34.00 -22.82 9.30
N GLN A 26 33.12 -22.39 8.39
CA GLN A 26 33.54 -21.97 7.03
C GLN A 26 33.27 -20.47 6.80
N PRO A 27 34.28 -19.67 6.41
CA PRO A 27 34.03 -18.31 5.95
C PRO A 27 33.36 -18.36 4.57
N GLN A 28 32.14 -17.83 4.46
CA GLN A 28 31.51 -17.62 3.16
C GLN A 28 32.15 -16.40 2.48
N VAL A 29 33.10 -16.67 1.59
CA VAL A 29 33.48 -15.70 0.56
C VAL A 29 32.33 -15.66 -0.47
N HIS A 30 31.50 -14.62 -0.41
CA HIS A 30 30.48 -14.36 -1.42
C HIS A 30 31.13 -13.77 -2.68
N ASP A 31 31.72 -14.64 -3.48
CA ASP A 31 32.21 -14.28 -4.81
C ASP A 31 31.02 -14.27 -5.78
N PHE A 32 30.56 -13.07 -6.14
CA PHE A 32 29.42 -12.89 -7.03
C PHE A 32 29.84 -13.11 -8.49
N ALA A 33 29.88 -14.37 -8.92
CA ALA A 33 30.05 -14.75 -10.31
C ALA A 33 28.88 -14.18 -11.15
N ARG A 34 29.12 -13.03 -11.78
CA ARG A 34 28.17 -12.28 -12.59
C ARG A 34 28.04 -12.97 -13.95
N THR A 35 26.92 -13.66 -14.22
CA THR A 35 26.62 -14.16 -15.57
C THR A 35 26.32 -12.98 -16.49
N VAL A 36 27.28 -12.66 -17.36
CA VAL A 36 27.13 -11.69 -18.45
C VAL A 36 26.60 -12.44 -19.67
N TYR A 37 25.60 -11.85 -20.33
CA TYR A 37 25.16 -12.26 -21.66
C TYR A 37 25.79 -11.29 -22.67
N ASP A 38 26.38 -11.84 -23.72
CA ASP A 38 26.85 -11.05 -24.87
C ASP A 38 25.63 -10.60 -25.70
N ASP A 39 25.25 -9.34 -25.53
CA ASP A 39 24.49 -8.57 -26.53
C ASP A 39 25.35 -7.36 -26.92
N GLU A 40 25.64 -7.23 -28.22
CA GLU A 40 26.65 -6.30 -28.71
C GLU A 40 26.20 -4.83 -28.62
N VAL A 41 27.00 -4.00 -27.94
CA VAL A 41 26.82 -2.55 -27.90
C VAL A 41 28.07 -1.86 -28.47
N PRO A 42 27.97 -1.11 -29.58
CA PRO A 42 29.06 -0.28 -30.06
C PRO A 42 29.39 0.82 -29.04
N ALA A 43 30.65 0.89 -28.64
CA ALA A 43 31.14 1.84 -27.66
C ALA A 43 31.38 3.25 -28.23
N LEU A 44 31.82 4.16 -27.34
CA LEU A 44 32.26 5.55 -27.54
C LEU A 44 31.13 6.59 -27.42
N LYS A 45 31.33 7.74 -26.73
CA LYS A 45 32.60 8.39 -26.35
C LYS A 45 32.54 9.03 -24.96
N GLN A 46 33.65 8.95 -24.24
CA GLN A 46 33.94 9.68 -23.00
C GLN A 46 34.82 10.88 -23.38
N GLU A 47 34.41 12.10 -23.05
CA GLU A 47 35.25 13.30 -23.16
C GLU A 47 35.38 14.01 -21.80
N PHE A 48 36.53 14.62 -21.59
CA PHE A 48 37.03 15.02 -20.27
C PHE A 48 36.80 16.52 -19.97
N LEU A 49 36.85 16.81 -18.67
CA LEU A 49 36.90 18.11 -17.98
C LEU A 49 37.57 19.29 -18.71
N SER A 50 37.05 20.50 -18.47
CA SER A 50 37.84 21.73 -18.32
C SER A 50 37.09 22.80 -17.49
N THR A 51 37.86 23.76 -16.96
CA THR A 51 37.56 24.61 -15.78
C THR A 51 37.33 26.10 -16.15
N ALA A 52 36.91 26.91 -15.16
CA ALA A 52 36.92 28.40 -15.09
C ALA A 52 35.68 29.12 -15.70
N GLU A 53 35.19 30.27 -15.21
CA GLU A 53 35.50 31.05 -13.99
C GLU A 53 34.35 32.05 -13.65
N VAL A 54 34.36 32.60 -12.43
CA VAL A 54 33.86 33.93 -11.97
C VAL A 54 32.53 34.52 -12.51
N VAL A 55 31.64 34.88 -11.57
CA VAL A 55 30.71 36.03 -11.69
C VAL A 55 30.81 36.90 -10.41
N PRO A 56 30.88 38.25 -10.48
CA PRO A 56 31.14 39.10 -9.30
C PRO A 56 29.88 39.52 -8.50
N GLN A 57 30.13 40.15 -7.34
CA GLN A 57 29.13 40.67 -6.37
C GLN A 57 28.65 42.11 -6.66
N GLY A 58 27.54 42.50 -6.00
CA GLY A 58 27.02 43.88 -5.84
C GLY A 58 25.75 44.15 -6.67
N LEU A 59 24.70 44.83 -6.20
CA LEU A 59 24.37 45.56 -4.94
C LEU A 59 22.83 45.38 -4.67
N ASP A 60 22.15 45.88 -3.63
CA ASP A 60 22.49 46.72 -2.46
C ASP A 60 21.54 46.39 -1.26
N PRO A 61 21.93 46.54 0.02
CA PRO A 61 21.09 46.17 1.17
C PRO A 61 20.51 47.36 1.96
N THR A 62 19.29 47.83 1.65
CA THR A 62 18.50 48.63 2.62
C THR A 62 16.99 48.69 2.33
N ARG A 63 16.17 48.02 3.15
CA ARG A 63 14.89 48.59 3.64
C ARG A 63 14.35 47.85 4.87
N LEU A 64 14.85 48.27 6.04
CA LEU A 64 14.14 48.10 7.30
C LEU A 64 12.94 49.06 7.33
N THR A 65 11.72 48.54 7.47
CA THR A 65 10.58 49.28 8.04
C THR A 65 9.48 48.31 8.46
N SER A 66 9.44 48.01 9.76
CA SER A 66 8.19 47.56 10.40
C SER A 66 7.20 48.74 10.43
N PRO A 67 5.89 48.46 10.46
CA PRO A 67 5.20 48.78 11.71
C PRO A 67 4.22 47.67 12.17
N GLU A 68 4.27 47.39 13.47
CA GLU A 68 3.16 46.82 14.25
C GLU A 68 2.30 47.97 14.85
N PRO A 69 1.16 47.70 15.50
CA PRO A 69 0.17 46.65 15.22
C PRO A 69 -1.29 47.17 15.20
N GLY A 70 -2.20 46.39 14.60
CA GLY A 70 -3.63 46.41 14.93
C GLY A 70 -4.56 47.30 14.09
N SER A 71 -5.50 46.67 13.39
CA SER A 71 -6.93 46.77 13.75
C SER A 71 -7.78 45.79 12.91
N SER A 72 -8.62 45.03 13.62
CA SER A 72 -9.92 44.46 13.18
C SER A 72 -10.18 44.25 11.67
N GLY A 73 -9.71 43.12 11.14
CA GLY A 73 -10.25 42.50 9.92
C GLY A 73 -11.05 41.26 10.28
N ASN A 74 -12.38 41.34 10.26
CA ASN A 74 -13.27 40.24 10.66
C ASN A 74 -13.34 39.17 9.55
N GLY A 75 -12.31 38.31 9.47
CA GLY A 75 -12.26 37.17 8.57
C GLY A 75 -12.66 35.89 9.29
N THR A 76 -13.69 35.20 8.80
CA THR A 76 -14.10 33.87 9.28
C THR A 76 -13.06 32.82 8.91
N ASN A 77 -11.98 32.75 9.69
CA ASN A 77 -11.02 31.67 9.62
C ASN A 77 -11.72 30.37 10.06
N SER A 78 -12.08 29.53 9.09
CA SER A 78 -12.25 28.09 9.32
C SER A 78 -11.01 27.59 10.03
N GLY A 79 -11.16 27.17 11.30
CA GLY A 79 -10.04 26.92 12.21
C GLY A 79 -9.15 25.76 11.77
N GLN A 80 -8.22 26.01 10.85
CA GLN A 80 -7.16 25.06 10.52
C GLN A 80 -6.25 24.92 11.74
N LYS A 81 -6.40 23.79 12.46
CA LYS A 81 -5.53 23.42 13.58
C LYS A 81 -4.08 23.47 13.12
N THR A 82 -3.31 24.41 13.66
CA THR A 82 -1.85 24.46 13.43
C THR A 82 -1.20 23.33 14.20
N LEU A 83 -0.38 22.52 13.53
CA LEU A 83 0.34 21.39 14.12
C LEU A 83 1.39 21.86 15.13
N THR A 84 1.58 21.09 16.21
CA THR A 84 2.69 21.31 17.16
C THR A 84 4.04 20.98 16.52
N ALA A 85 5.14 21.38 17.17
CA ALA A 85 6.49 21.11 16.67
C ALA A 85 6.77 19.60 16.58
N GLU A 86 6.33 18.84 17.58
CA GLU A 86 6.48 17.40 17.69
C GLU A 86 5.65 16.66 16.62
N GLU A 87 4.45 17.17 16.30
CA GLU A 87 3.61 16.65 15.20
C GLU A 87 4.25 16.90 13.83
N LYS A 88 4.96 18.03 13.65
CA LYS A 88 5.70 18.36 12.42
C LYS A 88 6.96 17.50 12.25
N ASP A 89 7.71 17.26 13.33
CA ASP A 89 8.91 16.41 13.29
C ASP A 89 8.57 14.95 12.93
N GLN A 90 7.44 14.44 13.45
CA GLN A 90 6.92 13.10 13.12
C GLN A 90 6.36 13.01 11.69
N CYS A 91 5.90 14.13 11.11
CA CYS A 91 5.27 14.19 9.78
C CYS A 91 5.69 15.46 9.01
N PRO A 92 6.93 15.51 8.48
CA PRO A 92 7.53 16.73 7.92
C PRO A 92 6.86 17.23 6.63
N PHE A 93 5.96 16.44 6.02
CA PHE A 93 5.41 16.71 4.69
C PHE A 93 4.05 17.44 4.68
N GLY A 94 3.43 17.74 5.82
CA GLY A 94 2.19 18.54 5.86
C GLY A 94 0.91 17.80 5.40
N ASP A 95 -0.21 18.54 5.28
CA ASP A 95 -1.51 18.02 4.83
C ASP A 95 -1.41 17.61 3.35
N THR A 96 -1.09 16.35 3.14
CA THR A 96 -0.67 15.81 1.84
C THR A 96 -1.76 14.93 1.28
N ARG A 97 -2.98 15.49 1.18
CA ARG A 97 -4.17 14.82 0.63
C ARG A 97 -3.89 14.11 -0.70
N TRP A 98 -3.04 14.70 -1.54
CA TRP A 98 -2.65 14.14 -2.83
C TRP A 98 -1.14 14.19 -3.02
N PRO A 99 -0.37 13.27 -2.41
CA PRO A 99 1.08 13.26 -2.53
C PRO A 99 1.48 12.90 -3.97
N PRO A 100 2.56 13.48 -4.54
CA PRO A 100 2.90 13.26 -5.95
C PRO A 100 3.10 11.76 -6.27
N PRO A 101 2.64 11.28 -7.44
CA PRO A 101 2.70 9.87 -7.79
C PRO A 101 4.15 9.41 -8.03
N ASN A 102 4.40 8.14 -7.73
CA ASN A 102 5.66 7.41 -7.90
C ASN A 102 6.85 7.95 -7.09
N VAL A 103 6.61 8.83 -6.11
CA VAL A 103 7.63 9.30 -5.15
C VAL A 103 7.83 8.27 -4.03
N SER A 104 9.08 8.10 -3.59
CA SER A 104 9.43 7.18 -2.50
C SER A 104 9.18 7.86 -1.16
N ILE A 105 8.07 7.53 -0.52
CA ILE A 105 7.63 8.10 0.75
C ILE A 105 7.69 7.02 1.83
N SER A 106 8.78 6.99 2.58
CA SER A 106 8.99 6.06 3.71
C SER A 106 8.43 6.58 5.05
N LYS A 107 8.23 7.89 5.19
CA LYS A 107 7.73 8.52 6.41
C LYS A 107 6.19 8.57 6.43
N PRO A 108 5.55 8.56 7.62
CA PRO A 108 4.14 8.86 7.74
C PRO A 108 3.77 10.21 7.15
N LEU A 109 2.54 10.28 6.62
CA LEU A 109 1.87 11.51 6.20
C LEU A 109 0.69 11.79 7.14
N HIS A 110 0.11 12.97 7.04
CA HIS A 110 -1.18 13.25 7.66
C HIS A 110 -2.18 13.89 6.69
N LEU A 111 -3.44 13.66 7.00
CA LEU A 111 -4.61 14.19 6.31
C LEU A 111 -5.43 15.02 7.30
N LEU A 112 -5.71 16.27 6.95
CA LEU A 112 -6.72 17.08 7.64
C LEU A 112 -8.08 16.84 6.96
N SER A 113 -8.92 16.01 7.57
CA SER A 113 -10.29 15.82 7.07
C SER A 113 -11.18 17.00 7.49
N GLU A 114 -11.94 17.53 6.54
CA GLU A 114 -12.91 18.62 6.77
C GLU A 114 -14.01 18.26 7.77
N LYS A 115 -14.18 16.97 8.09
CA LYS A 115 -15.17 16.43 9.03
C LYS A 115 -14.57 16.05 10.40
N SER A 116 -13.25 16.16 10.58
CA SER A 116 -12.55 15.78 11.82
C SER A 116 -11.54 16.84 12.23
N GLU A 117 -11.71 17.39 13.43
CA GLU A 117 -10.74 18.30 14.06
C GLU A 117 -9.38 17.65 14.35
N LYS A 118 -9.30 16.31 14.33
CA LYS A 118 -8.09 15.55 14.57
C LYS A 118 -7.41 15.17 13.26
N PRO A 119 -6.09 15.43 13.10
CA PRO A 119 -5.33 14.92 11.97
C PRO A 119 -5.32 13.39 11.96
N ILE A 120 -5.50 12.83 10.76
CA ILE A 120 -5.42 11.41 10.47
C ILE A 120 -3.99 11.11 10.02
N TYR A 121 -3.27 10.24 10.74
CA TYR A 121 -1.90 9.86 10.40
C TYR A 121 -1.89 8.50 9.70
N TYR A 122 -1.12 8.37 8.61
CA TYR A 122 -1.11 7.16 7.80
C TYR A 122 0.23 6.94 7.07
N HIS A 123 0.49 5.69 6.70
CA HIS A 123 1.50 5.34 5.72
C HIS A 123 0.89 5.31 4.31
N LEU A 124 1.46 6.04 3.36
CA LEU A 124 1.04 6.00 1.96
C LEU A 124 1.41 4.66 1.31
N VAL A 125 0.48 4.07 0.58
CA VAL A 125 0.73 2.88 -0.25
C VAL A 125 0.40 3.11 -1.72
N TYR A 126 -0.61 3.92 -2.02
CA TYR A 126 -0.99 4.21 -3.40
C TYR A 126 0.05 5.06 -4.13
N GLU A 127 0.48 4.58 -5.29
CA GLU A 127 1.51 5.22 -6.13
C GLU A 127 2.82 5.55 -5.37
N ASN A 128 3.14 4.81 -4.30
CA ASN A 128 4.37 4.99 -3.53
C ASN A 128 5.46 4.05 -4.07
N SER A 129 6.64 4.57 -4.43
CA SER A 129 7.77 3.77 -4.90
C SER A 129 8.69 3.27 -3.77
N SER A 130 8.37 3.55 -2.51
CA SER A 130 9.10 3.02 -1.36
C SER A 130 8.87 1.52 -1.18
N PRO A 131 9.91 0.70 -0.96
CA PRO A 131 9.76 -0.74 -0.70
C PRO A 131 8.98 -1.05 0.58
N GLN A 132 8.85 -0.08 1.50
CA GLN A 132 8.03 -0.23 2.71
C GLN A 132 6.52 -0.23 2.41
N ALA A 133 6.08 0.31 1.27
CA ALA A 133 4.67 0.35 0.88
C ALA A 133 4.02 -1.03 0.79
N ASP A 134 4.73 -2.02 0.23
CA ASP A 134 4.23 -3.39 0.16
C ASP A 134 4.28 -4.12 1.51
N PHE A 135 5.22 -3.76 2.40
CA PHE A 135 5.27 -4.29 3.77
C PHE A 135 4.04 -3.89 4.58
N TRP A 136 3.63 -2.62 4.55
CA TRP A 136 2.44 -2.14 5.27
C TRP A 136 1.13 -2.73 4.71
N LYS A 137 1.09 -2.99 3.40
CA LYS A 137 -0.08 -3.50 2.66
C LYS A 137 -0.39 -4.97 2.92
N GLY A 138 0.63 -5.79 3.20
CA GLY A 138 0.48 -7.23 3.42
C GLY A 138 -0.48 -7.57 4.57
N PRO A 139 -0.22 -7.11 5.81
CA PRO A 139 -1.05 -7.40 6.97
C PRO A 139 -2.52 -6.98 6.80
N LEU A 140 -2.77 -5.74 6.33
CA LEU A 140 -4.12 -5.22 6.16
C LEU A 140 -4.92 -6.01 5.11
N LYS A 141 -4.27 -6.46 4.03
CA LYS A 141 -4.90 -7.37 3.06
C LYS A 141 -5.19 -8.76 3.62
N ALA A 142 -4.34 -9.28 4.52
CA ALA A 142 -4.60 -10.55 5.20
C ALA A 142 -5.80 -10.43 6.14
N GLN A 143 -5.84 -9.40 6.98
CA GLN A 143 -6.98 -9.09 7.88
C GLN A 143 -8.29 -8.92 7.09
N ALA A 144 -8.30 -8.12 6.02
CA ALA A 144 -9.46 -7.97 5.15
C ALA A 144 -9.93 -9.30 4.53
N THR A 145 -9.00 -10.22 4.23
CA THR A 145 -9.33 -11.57 3.74
C THR A 145 -9.97 -12.43 4.83
N ALA A 146 -9.42 -12.40 6.05
CA ALA A 146 -9.97 -13.12 7.20
C ALA A 146 -11.38 -12.64 7.54
N ALA A 147 -11.57 -11.32 7.72
CA ALA A 147 -12.86 -10.71 8.01
C ALA A 147 -13.92 -11.01 6.93
N TYR A 148 -13.54 -11.10 5.65
CA TYR A 148 -14.46 -11.50 4.57
C TYR A 148 -14.88 -12.97 4.63
N ALA A 149 -13.97 -13.86 5.05
CA ALA A 149 -14.29 -15.26 5.27
C ALA A 149 -15.20 -15.46 6.49
N GLU A 150 -14.92 -14.76 7.60
CA GLU A 150 -15.74 -14.76 8.82
C GLU A 150 -17.17 -14.25 8.59
N LYS A 151 -17.34 -13.28 7.68
CA LYS A 151 -18.66 -12.78 7.27
C LYS A 151 -19.49 -13.79 6.46
N GLY A 152 -18.92 -14.90 6.01
CA GLY A 152 -19.67 -15.95 5.28
C GLY A 152 -20.14 -15.53 3.88
N ILE A 153 -19.57 -14.46 3.30
CA ILE A 153 -19.92 -13.99 1.95
C ILE A 153 -19.24 -14.85 0.87
N ALA A 154 -18.04 -15.35 1.16
CA ALA A 154 -17.23 -16.15 0.24
C ALA A 154 -17.82 -17.54 -0.04
N LEU A 155 -17.84 -17.96 -1.31
CA LEU A 155 -18.24 -19.31 -1.71
C LEU A 155 -17.06 -20.30 -1.63
N SER A 156 -17.30 -21.44 -0.98
CA SER A 156 -16.31 -22.50 -0.81
C SER A 156 -16.16 -23.36 -2.07
N ILE A 157 -15.07 -23.15 -2.81
CA ILE A 157 -14.78 -23.93 -4.03
C ILE A 157 -14.03 -25.20 -3.66
N SER A 158 -14.67 -26.37 -3.79
CA SER A 158 -13.97 -27.66 -3.65
C SER A 158 -12.85 -27.80 -4.71
N LYS A 159 -11.67 -28.19 -4.22
CA LYS A 159 -10.41 -28.35 -4.98
C LYS A 159 -10.18 -29.77 -5.51
N GLU A 160 -11.00 -30.75 -5.14
CA GLU A 160 -10.77 -32.15 -5.53
C GLU A 160 -10.89 -32.36 -7.04
N GLY A 161 -9.96 -33.15 -7.59
CA GLY A 161 -9.97 -33.68 -8.96
C GLY A 161 -9.81 -32.69 -10.12
N LYS A 162 -10.00 -31.38 -9.91
CA LYS A 162 -10.14 -30.38 -10.98
C LYS A 162 -8.81 -29.96 -11.61
N GLY A 163 -8.76 -29.97 -12.94
CA GLY A 163 -7.64 -29.43 -13.71
C GLY A 163 -7.50 -27.92 -13.59
N LYS A 164 -6.31 -27.38 -13.89
CA LYS A 164 -5.99 -25.93 -13.77
C LYS A 164 -6.98 -25.01 -14.48
N LYS A 165 -7.49 -25.42 -15.67
CA LYS A 165 -8.49 -24.68 -16.46
C LYS A 165 -9.86 -24.66 -15.77
N GLU A 166 -10.29 -25.81 -15.26
CA GLU A 166 -11.57 -25.98 -14.54
C GLU A 166 -11.56 -25.22 -13.21
N MET A 167 -10.44 -25.25 -12.48
CA MET A 167 -10.29 -24.47 -11.25
C MET A 167 -10.37 -22.97 -11.51
N LYS A 168 -9.82 -22.47 -12.65
CA LYS A 168 -9.96 -21.06 -13.04
C LYS A 168 -11.42 -20.71 -13.38
N ALA A 169 -12.11 -21.57 -14.13
CA ALA A 169 -13.52 -21.36 -14.47
C ALA A 169 -14.44 -21.41 -13.23
N ALA A 170 -14.20 -22.35 -12.30
CA ALA A 170 -14.94 -22.44 -11.05
C ALA A 170 -14.73 -21.21 -10.15
N LYS A 171 -13.49 -20.70 -10.07
CA LYS A 171 -13.19 -19.43 -9.37
C LYS A 171 -13.89 -18.24 -9.99
N GLN A 172 -13.94 -18.17 -11.33
CA GLN A 172 -14.63 -17.07 -12.01
C GLN A 172 -16.14 -17.11 -11.75
N ARG A 173 -16.78 -18.28 -11.87
CA ARG A 173 -18.21 -18.44 -11.57
C ARG A 173 -18.57 -18.12 -10.12
N ALA A 174 -17.74 -18.54 -9.17
CA ALA A 174 -17.94 -18.19 -7.76
C ALA A 174 -17.87 -16.68 -7.52
N LEU A 175 -16.91 -15.97 -8.15
CA LEU A 175 -16.84 -14.50 -8.07
C LEU A 175 -18.07 -13.83 -8.70
N GLU A 176 -18.57 -14.35 -9.81
CA GLU A 176 -19.79 -13.86 -10.48
C GLU A 176 -21.05 -14.05 -9.62
N GLU A 177 -21.13 -15.15 -8.86
CA GLU A 177 -22.23 -15.42 -7.90
C GLU A 177 -22.09 -14.63 -6.59
N GLU A 178 -20.86 -14.36 -6.12
CA GLU A 178 -20.58 -13.49 -4.96
C GLU A 178 -20.84 -12.01 -5.27
N ALA A 179 -20.58 -11.54 -6.49
CA ALA A 179 -20.57 -10.12 -6.84
C ALA A 179 -21.88 -9.36 -6.53
N PRO A 180 -23.10 -9.89 -6.73
CA PRO A 180 -24.33 -9.23 -6.32
C PRO A 180 -24.43 -9.00 -4.81
N LYS A 181 -24.04 -10.01 -4.00
CA LYS A 181 -24.04 -9.92 -2.53
C LYS A 181 -22.99 -8.91 -2.06
N ALA A 182 -21.77 -9.02 -2.59
CA ALA A 182 -20.68 -8.08 -2.33
C ALA A 182 -21.06 -6.63 -2.70
N LYS A 183 -21.78 -6.42 -3.82
CA LYS A 183 -22.27 -5.09 -4.20
C LYS A 183 -23.27 -4.52 -3.19
N MET A 184 -24.19 -5.34 -2.67
CA MET A 184 -25.14 -4.91 -1.64
C MET A 184 -24.43 -4.50 -0.34
N GLU A 185 -23.45 -5.27 0.11
CA GLU A 185 -22.63 -4.94 1.30
C GLU A 185 -21.89 -3.61 1.14
N ILE A 186 -21.32 -3.30 -0.04
CA ILE A 186 -20.66 -2.00 -0.28
C ILE A 186 -21.67 -0.85 -0.22
N LEU A 187 -22.85 -1.01 -0.82
CA LEU A 187 -23.90 0.02 -0.79
C LEU A 187 -24.44 0.22 0.63
N GLN A 188 -24.62 -0.86 1.40
CA GLN A 188 -24.96 -0.79 2.80
C GLN A 188 -23.89 -0.05 3.60
N ALA A 189 -22.60 -0.43 3.47
CA ALA A 189 -21.49 0.21 4.17
C ALA A 189 -21.35 1.71 3.86
N LYS A 190 -21.65 2.14 2.62
CA LYS A 190 -21.77 3.55 2.27
C LYS A 190 -22.93 4.22 3.02
N ASN A 191 -24.13 3.64 2.95
CA ASN A 191 -25.35 4.21 3.52
C ASN A 191 -25.31 4.27 5.07
N THR A 192 -24.68 3.30 5.72
CA THR A 192 -24.47 3.24 7.18
C THR A 192 -23.24 4.01 7.67
N LYS A 193 -22.50 4.68 6.77
CA LYS A 193 -21.25 5.41 7.08
C LYS A 193 -20.13 4.54 7.65
N MET A 194 -20.10 3.25 7.33
CA MET A 194 -18.96 2.36 7.58
C MET A 194 -17.80 2.64 6.60
N LEU A 195 -18.13 3.04 5.36
CA LEU A 195 -17.21 3.59 4.37
C LEU A 195 -17.32 5.13 4.41
N LYS A 196 -16.41 5.78 5.14
CA LYS A 196 -16.49 7.22 5.44
C LYS A 196 -15.68 8.03 4.44
N GLU A 197 -16.30 9.00 3.78
CA GLU A 197 -15.60 9.94 2.91
C GLU A 197 -14.82 10.99 3.72
N LEU A 198 -13.50 11.03 3.55
CA LEU A 198 -12.60 11.95 4.28
C LEU A 198 -12.23 13.22 3.52
N SER A 199 -12.03 13.12 2.20
CA SER A 199 -11.66 14.24 1.30
C SER A 199 -11.99 13.89 -0.15
N GLY A 200 -12.58 14.84 -0.89
CA GLY A 200 -12.61 14.81 -2.35
C GLY A 200 -11.35 15.42 -2.98
N GLY A 201 -11.23 15.35 -4.31
CA GLY A 201 -10.17 16.01 -5.06
C GLY A 201 -10.14 15.65 -6.56
N PRO A 202 -9.28 16.32 -7.36
CA PRO A 202 -9.17 16.08 -8.80
C PRO A 202 -8.58 14.69 -9.14
N ARG A 203 -7.87 14.06 -8.20
CA ARG A 203 -7.29 12.72 -8.33
C ARG A 203 -8.18 11.60 -7.75
N GLY A 204 -9.39 11.93 -7.30
CA GLY A 204 -10.34 10.97 -6.72
C GLY A 204 -10.89 11.39 -5.37
N THR A 205 -11.44 10.43 -4.63
CA THR A 205 -12.00 10.61 -3.29
C THR A 205 -11.32 9.66 -2.32
N ILE A 206 -10.91 10.16 -1.16
CA ILE A 206 -10.30 9.38 -0.07
C ILE A 206 -11.38 8.94 0.90
N TRP A 207 -11.38 7.65 1.21
CA TRP A 207 -12.31 7.00 2.12
C TRP A 207 -11.56 6.30 3.26
N GLN A 208 -12.22 6.18 4.41
CA GLN A 208 -11.79 5.36 5.54
C GLN A 208 -12.73 4.16 5.68
N LEU A 209 -12.13 2.98 5.86
CA LEU A 209 -12.76 1.79 6.40
C LEU A 209 -12.14 1.49 7.77
N ASP A 210 -12.98 1.47 8.79
CA ASP A 210 -12.55 1.11 10.14
C ASP A 210 -12.11 -0.38 10.20
N GLU A 211 -11.25 -0.75 11.15
CA GLU A 211 -10.76 -2.14 11.33
C GLU A 211 -11.90 -3.20 11.34
N GLY A 212 -13.03 -2.91 12.01
CA GLY A 212 -14.21 -3.79 12.04
C GLY A 212 -14.95 -3.94 10.70
N HIS A 213 -14.57 -3.17 9.68
CA HIS A 213 -15.22 -3.09 8.37
C HIS A 213 -14.30 -3.43 7.19
N LEU A 214 -13.10 -3.97 7.46
CA LEU A 214 -12.12 -4.37 6.42
C LEU A 214 -12.65 -5.41 5.41
N HIS A 215 -13.67 -6.20 5.75
CA HIS A 215 -14.36 -7.10 4.81
C HIS A 215 -14.96 -6.37 3.59
N ILE A 216 -15.32 -5.09 3.72
CA ILE A 216 -15.83 -4.25 2.62
C ILE A 216 -14.77 -4.06 1.54
N TRP A 217 -13.47 -3.99 1.88
CA TRP A 217 -12.39 -3.98 0.88
C TRP A 217 -12.40 -5.24 0.00
N LYS A 218 -12.73 -6.41 0.56
CA LYS A 218 -12.88 -7.63 -0.23
C LYS A 218 -14.14 -7.65 -1.08
N CYS A 219 -15.24 -7.12 -0.58
CA CYS A 219 -16.44 -6.92 -1.41
C CYS A 219 -16.10 -6.06 -2.64
N ILE A 220 -15.35 -4.97 -2.44
CA ILE A 220 -14.81 -4.10 -3.50
C ILE A 220 -13.90 -4.91 -4.46
N GLU A 221 -12.91 -5.66 -3.96
CA GLU A 221 -12.04 -6.50 -4.80
C GLU A 221 -12.83 -7.54 -5.63
N VAL A 222 -13.93 -8.10 -5.12
CA VAL A 222 -14.79 -9.06 -5.84
C VAL A 222 -15.58 -8.37 -6.96
N VAL A 223 -16.29 -7.28 -6.63
CA VAL A 223 -17.10 -6.53 -7.61
C VAL A 223 -16.23 -6.01 -8.76
N GLN A 224 -15.05 -5.45 -8.46
CA GLN A 224 -14.14 -4.93 -9.49
C GLN A 224 -13.57 -6.02 -10.41
N LYS A 225 -13.36 -7.25 -9.92
CA LYS A 225 -12.89 -8.37 -10.77
C LYS A 225 -13.95 -8.83 -11.78
N VAL A 226 -15.24 -8.67 -11.46
CA VAL A 226 -16.35 -9.09 -12.32
C VAL A 226 -16.81 -7.97 -13.25
N THR A 227 -16.86 -6.73 -12.76
CA THR A 227 -17.49 -5.59 -13.46
C THR A 227 -16.52 -4.48 -13.87
N GLY A 228 -15.25 -4.58 -13.50
CA GLY A 228 -14.21 -3.57 -13.73
C GLY A 228 -14.26 -2.35 -12.81
N ALA A 229 -15.45 -1.98 -12.29
CA ALA A 229 -15.65 -0.82 -11.43
C ALA A 229 -16.88 -0.98 -10.51
N VAL A 230 -16.82 -0.39 -9.31
CA VAL A 230 -17.91 -0.38 -8.34
C VAL A 230 -18.89 0.74 -8.67
N SER A 231 -20.21 0.47 -8.66
CA SER A 231 -21.23 1.53 -8.76
C SER A 231 -21.75 1.91 -7.38
N LEU A 232 -21.35 3.08 -6.86
CA LEU A 232 -21.84 3.62 -5.58
C LEU A 232 -23.16 4.42 -5.69
N SER A 233 -23.62 4.65 -6.92
CA SER A 233 -24.89 5.29 -7.28
C SER A 233 -25.31 4.82 -8.68
N ALA A 234 -26.43 5.30 -9.19
CA ALA A 234 -26.88 4.98 -10.56
C ALA A 234 -25.89 5.47 -11.62
N ASP A 235 -25.41 6.71 -11.47
CA ASP A 235 -24.69 7.44 -12.51
C ASP A 235 -23.15 7.37 -12.38
N TRP A 236 -22.64 7.00 -11.20
CA TRP A 236 -21.19 6.98 -10.93
C TRP A 236 -20.66 5.56 -10.72
N ARG A 237 -19.69 5.21 -11.57
CA ARG A 237 -18.82 4.04 -11.44
C ARG A 237 -17.43 4.49 -11.06
N GLU A 238 -16.82 3.78 -10.12
CA GLU A 238 -15.52 4.13 -9.55
C GLU A 238 -14.60 2.92 -9.42
N ILE A 239 -13.31 3.15 -9.62
CA ILE A 239 -12.24 2.19 -9.37
C ILE A 239 -11.60 2.54 -8.03
N PHE A 240 -11.60 1.59 -7.12
CA PHE A 240 -11.04 1.67 -5.78
C PHE A 240 -9.66 1.02 -5.72
N SER A 241 -8.71 1.75 -5.13
CA SER A 241 -7.38 1.28 -4.73
C SER A 241 -7.15 1.55 -3.25
N MET A 242 -6.24 0.80 -2.63
CA MET A 242 -5.84 1.04 -1.25
C MET A 242 -4.89 2.25 -1.20
N PHE A 243 -5.30 3.33 -0.56
CA PHE A 243 -4.57 4.60 -0.46
C PHE A 243 -3.43 4.51 0.56
N GLY A 244 -3.73 4.00 1.75
CA GLY A 244 -2.77 3.94 2.85
C GLY A 244 -3.26 3.14 4.05
N VAL A 245 -2.40 3.04 5.05
CA VAL A 245 -2.64 2.29 6.30
C VAL A 245 -2.65 3.28 7.47
N GLY A 246 -3.73 3.26 8.26
CA GLY A 246 -3.89 4.14 9.41
C GLY A 246 -2.90 3.85 10.55
N LEU A 247 -2.47 4.91 11.25
CA LEU A 247 -1.48 4.85 12.33
C LEU A 247 -2.05 5.42 13.64
N LYS A 248 -1.96 6.73 13.84
CA LYS A 248 -2.42 7.42 15.05
C LYS A 248 -3.86 7.90 14.85
N SER A 249 -4.65 7.84 15.91
CA SER A 249 -6.11 8.12 15.92
C SER A 249 -6.99 7.13 15.15
N ILE A 250 -6.45 6.42 14.15
CA ILE A 250 -7.14 5.45 13.28
C ILE A 250 -6.28 4.19 13.04
N ASN A 251 -5.66 3.65 14.08
CA ASN A 251 -4.77 2.48 13.94
C ASN A 251 -5.57 1.27 13.43
N GLY A 252 -5.03 0.52 12.46
CA GLY A 252 -5.71 -0.64 11.86
C GLY A 252 -6.74 -0.28 10.77
N ASP A 253 -7.12 0.99 10.64
CA ASP A 253 -8.05 1.43 9.59
C ASP A 253 -7.36 1.43 8.22
N MET A 254 -8.15 1.11 7.19
CA MET A 254 -7.71 1.13 5.79
C MET A 254 -8.18 2.42 5.12
N LEU A 255 -7.24 3.20 4.60
CA LEU A 255 -7.57 4.30 3.71
C LEU A 255 -7.66 3.80 2.27
N LEU A 256 -8.74 4.15 1.58
CA LEU A 256 -8.98 3.85 0.17
C LEU A 256 -9.00 5.14 -0.66
N VAL A 257 -8.69 5.02 -1.94
CA VAL A 257 -8.94 6.05 -2.95
C VAL A 257 -9.88 5.49 -4.01
N SER A 258 -10.93 6.23 -4.35
CA SER A 258 -11.79 5.96 -5.50
C SER A 258 -11.52 6.96 -6.62
N GLN A 259 -11.55 6.51 -7.86
CA GLN A 259 -11.45 7.34 -9.06
C GLN A 259 -12.59 7.03 -10.01
N LYS A 260 -13.15 8.03 -10.69
CA LYS A 260 -14.19 7.80 -11.71
C LYS A 260 -13.66 6.84 -12.78
N ALA A 261 -14.38 5.75 -13.01
CA ALA A 261 -14.05 4.81 -14.07
C ALA A 261 -14.18 5.54 -15.41
N LYS A 262 -13.15 5.49 -16.25
CA LYS A 262 -13.27 5.97 -17.63
C LYS A 262 -14.31 5.10 -18.33
N VAL A 263 -15.37 5.73 -18.85
CA VAL A 263 -16.27 5.06 -19.78
C VAL A 263 -15.43 4.67 -20.99
N PRO A 264 -15.43 3.40 -21.44
CA PRO A 264 -14.79 3.05 -22.70
C PRO A 264 -15.52 3.75 -23.83
N THR A 265 -14.84 4.71 -24.46
CA THR A 265 -15.18 5.33 -25.75
C THR A 265 -14.94 4.36 -26.88
#